data_AF-A0A2V1BNY4-F1
#
_entry.id   AF-A0A2V1BNY4-F1
#
_cell.length_a   1.000
_cell.length_b   1.000
_cell.length_c   1.000
_cell.angle_alpha   90.00
_cell.angle_beta   90.00
_cell.angle_gamma   90.00
#
_symmetry.space_group_name_H-M   'P 1'
#
loop_
_entity.id
_entity.type
_entity.pdbx_description
1 polymer ?
#
loop_
_entity_poly.entity_id
_entity_poly.type
_entity_poly.pdbx_seq_one_letter_code
_entity_poly.pdbx_strand_id
1 'polypeptide(L)'
;MKRKGSPSTKPSAKRPRQAQPTVDLTDTKSVREQAEPYRLVTAKFPIEALTPVWKVGSNRQIDTKHVESLCRICKEQRLQREPEDNHLRIACSQAEVQRMIDHVNPTGTLQPAYLPFGDWMVVNGTKAELMAGQHRVEALRFKSNFSVRRCADTPPHDAGQQK
;
A
#
# COMPACT_ATOMS: atom_id res chain seq x y z
N MET A 1 -20.79 -74.51 43.43
CA MET A 1 -19.50 -74.50 44.15
C MET A 1 -18.33 -74.57 43.15
N LYS A 2 -17.34 -73.66 43.28
CA LYS A 2 -15.92 -73.67 42.79
C LYS A 2 -15.57 -74.13 41.35
N ARG A 3 -15.10 -73.18 40.49
CA ARG A 3 -13.72 -72.97 39.92
C ARG A 3 -13.40 -73.83 38.65
N LYS A 4 -12.71 -73.42 37.56
CA LYS A 4 -11.61 -72.44 37.29
C LYS A 4 -11.29 -72.30 35.76
N GLY A 5 -10.76 -71.14 35.34
CA GLY A 5 -9.76 -70.90 34.24
C GLY A 5 -10.26 -70.82 32.79
N SER A 6 -9.91 -69.87 31.92
CA SER A 6 -8.66 -69.09 31.79
C SER A 6 -8.84 -67.67 31.18
N PRO A 7 -7.88 -66.75 31.37
CA PRO A 7 -7.96 -65.35 30.93
C PRO A 7 -7.23 -65.10 29.59
N SER A 8 -7.71 -64.15 28.79
CA SER A 8 -6.85 -63.48 27.81
C SER A 8 -7.33 -62.04 27.57
N THR A 9 -6.82 -61.13 28.38
CA THR A 9 -6.93 -59.68 28.15
C THR A 9 -5.57 -59.22 27.62
N LYS A 10 -5.48 -58.91 26.33
CA LYS A 10 -4.37 -58.11 25.79
C LYS A 10 -4.82 -56.65 25.76
N PRO A 11 -4.27 -55.74 26.56
CA PRO A 11 -4.44 -54.32 26.31
C PRO A 11 -3.59 -53.96 25.09
N SER A 12 -4.23 -53.51 24.00
CA SER A 12 -3.51 -52.91 22.88
C SER A 12 -2.81 -51.65 23.38
N ALA A 13 -1.48 -51.63 23.32
CA ALA A 13 -0.69 -50.46 23.63
C ALA A 13 -1.15 -49.29 22.75
N LYS A 14 -1.78 -48.28 23.37
CA LYS A 14 -2.03 -47.00 22.71
C LYS A 14 -0.67 -46.38 22.41
N ARG A 15 -0.31 -46.30 21.13
CA ARG A 15 0.83 -45.51 20.65
C ARG A 15 0.71 -44.09 21.23
N PRO A 16 1.74 -43.55 21.90
CA PRO A 16 1.71 -42.16 22.30
C PRO A 16 1.63 -41.30 21.03
N ARG A 17 0.63 -40.42 20.99
CA ARG A 17 0.50 -39.37 19.98
C ARG A 17 1.78 -38.56 20.05
N GLN A 18 2.63 -38.63 19.03
CA GLN A 18 3.79 -37.76 18.92
C GLN A 18 3.27 -36.33 19.06
N ALA A 19 3.64 -35.67 20.16
CA ALA A 19 3.40 -34.25 20.33
C ALA A 19 4.09 -33.59 19.14
N GLN A 20 3.30 -32.95 18.27
CA GLN A 20 3.90 -32.13 17.24
C GLN A 20 4.78 -31.09 17.94
N PRO A 21 5.99 -30.83 17.43
CA PRO A 21 6.81 -29.76 17.98
C PRO A 21 5.97 -28.51 17.97
N THR A 22 5.77 -27.92 19.15
CA THR A 22 5.23 -26.58 19.29
C THR A 22 6.17 -25.69 18.50
N VAL A 23 5.76 -25.31 17.29
CA VAL A 23 6.48 -24.31 16.51
C VAL A 23 6.40 -23.06 17.35
N ASP A 24 7.51 -22.70 18.00
CA ASP A 24 7.61 -21.42 18.70
C ASP A 24 7.36 -20.34 17.66
N LEU A 25 6.14 -19.81 17.68
CA LEU A 25 5.73 -18.64 16.91
C LEU A 25 6.49 -17.47 17.53
N THR A 26 7.73 -17.29 17.09
CA THR A 26 8.54 -16.16 17.52
C THR A 26 7.97 -14.91 16.88
N ASP A 27 7.64 -13.94 17.72
CA ASP A 27 7.20 -12.64 17.25
C ASP A 27 8.37 -11.98 16.54
N THR A 28 8.22 -11.78 15.23
CA THR A 28 9.25 -11.20 14.38
C THR A 28 8.80 -9.82 13.94
N LYS A 29 9.75 -8.88 13.91
CA LYS A 29 9.50 -7.54 13.38
C LYS A 29 8.84 -7.65 12.01
N SER A 30 7.80 -6.86 11.81
CA SER A 30 7.13 -6.77 10.52
C SER A 30 8.12 -6.37 9.41
N VAL A 31 7.82 -6.73 8.16
CA VAL A 31 8.61 -6.31 6.99
C VAL A 31 8.81 -4.79 6.96
N ARG A 32 7.82 -4.03 7.44
CA ARG A 32 7.92 -2.57 7.57
C ARG A 32 9.01 -2.17 8.56
N GLU A 33 9.00 -2.74 9.76
CA GLU A 33 9.98 -2.42 10.80
C GLU A 33 11.40 -2.85 10.41
N GLN A 34 11.51 -3.96 9.67
CA GLN A 34 12.79 -4.41 9.11
C GLN A 34 13.33 -3.46 8.02
N ALA A 35 12.43 -2.81 7.26
CA ALA A 35 12.77 -1.89 6.18
C ALA A 35 13.05 -0.45 6.65
N GLU A 36 12.66 -0.11 7.88
CA GLU A 36 12.79 1.23 8.46
C GLU A 36 14.21 1.83 8.37
N PRO A 37 15.32 1.08 8.60
CA PRO A 37 16.69 1.60 8.45
C PRO A 37 17.04 2.04 7.03
N TYR A 38 16.30 1.57 6.03
CA TYR A 38 16.51 1.90 4.61
C TYR A 38 15.55 3.00 4.13
N ARG A 39 14.69 3.53 5.00
CA ARG A 39 13.78 4.62 4.66
C ARG A 39 14.55 5.91 4.51
N LEU A 40 14.59 6.44 3.28
CA LEU A 40 15.25 7.70 2.98
C LEU A 40 14.47 8.91 3.54
N VAL A 41 13.16 8.99 3.25
CA VAL A 41 12.30 10.10 3.70
C VAL A 41 10.82 9.72 3.59
N THR A 42 9.96 10.44 4.33
CA THR A 42 8.50 10.46 4.10
C THR A 42 8.12 11.81 3.49
N ALA A 43 7.44 11.79 2.35
CA ALA A 43 7.19 12.99 1.55
C ALA A 43 5.79 13.00 0.91
N LYS A 44 5.29 14.20 0.60
CA LYS A 44 4.12 14.38 -0.26
C LYS A 44 4.56 14.19 -1.70
N PHE A 45 4.09 13.12 -2.33
CA PHE A 45 4.57 12.70 -3.65
C PHE A 45 3.47 12.81 -4.72
N PRO A 46 3.77 13.36 -5.92
CA PRO A 46 2.81 13.45 -7.02
C PRO A 46 2.54 12.07 -7.65
N ILE A 47 1.26 11.73 -7.85
CA ILE A 47 0.83 10.41 -8.33
C ILE A 47 1.29 10.16 -9.78
N GLU A 48 1.40 11.23 -10.55
CA GLU A 48 1.76 11.25 -11.96
C GLU A 48 3.25 10.89 -12.16
N ALA A 49 4.07 11.15 -11.14
CA ALA A 49 5.49 10.83 -11.10
C ALA A 49 5.77 9.38 -10.65
N LEU A 50 4.74 8.56 -10.45
CA LEU A 50 4.88 7.15 -10.09
C LEU A 50 4.75 6.24 -11.31
N THR A 51 5.60 5.21 -11.35
CA THR A 51 5.48 4.09 -12.29
C THR A 51 5.14 2.79 -11.56
N PRO A 52 4.21 1.97 -12.07
CA PRO A 52 3.94 0.64 -11.51
C PRO A 52 5.03 -0.38 -11.89
N VAL A 53 5.99 -0.01 -12.74
CA VAL A 53 7.13 -0.85 -13.08
C VAL A 53 8.12 -0.79 -11.92
N TRP A 54 8.35 -1.94 -11.30
CA TRP A 54 9.35 -2.11 -10.25
C TRP A 54 10.43 -3.05 -10.79
N LYS A 55 11.70 -2.61 -10.82
CA LYS A 55 12.76 -3.36 -11.50
C LYS A 55 13.26 -4.58 -10.72
N VAL A 56 13.21 -4.50 -9.40
CA VAL A 56 13.77 -5.53 -8.49
C VAL A 56 12.73 -6.61 -8.17
N GLY A 57 11.46 -6.41 -8.53
CA GLY A 57 10.39 -7.33 -8.21
C GLY A 57 9.19 -7.19 -9.12
N SER A 58 8.05 -7.73 -8.67
CA SER A 58 6.79 -7.65 -9.41
C SER A 58 5.72 -7.10 -8.50
N ASN A 59 4.98 -6.10 -8.99
CA ASN A 59 3.76 -5.66 -8.33
C ASN A 59 2.66 -6.69 -8.49
N ARG A 60 1.80 -6.83 -7.47
CA ARG A 60 0.58 -7.62 -7.59
C ARG A 60 -0.28 -7.06 -8.72
N GLN A 61 -0.91 -7.95 -9.47
CA GLN A 61 -1.88 -7.56 -10.48
C GLN A 61 -2.98 -6.68 -9.87
N ILE A 62 -3.45 -5.72 -10.65
CA ILE A 62 -4.54 -4.85 -10.24
C ILE A 62 -5.82 -5.68 -10.19
N ASP A 63 -6.49 -5.64 -9.03
CA ASP A 63 -7.80 -6.21 -8.82
C ASP A 63 -8.82 -5.08 -8.88
N THR A 64 -9.62 -5.07 -9.96
CA THR A 64 -10.61 -4.02 -10.22
C THR A 64 -11.67 -3.95 -9.11
N LYS A 65 -12.09 -5.09 -8.55
CA LYS A 65 -13.10 -5.10 -7.45
C LYS A 65 -12.52 -4.45 -6.20
N HIS A 66 -11.24 -4.72 -5.92
CA HIS A 66 -10.55 -4.07 -4.81
C HIS A 66 -10.41 -2.57 -5.03
N VAL A 67 -10.06 -2.13 -6.25
CA VAL A 67 -9.98 -0.71 -6.63
C VAL A 67 -11.35 -0.02 -6.48
N GLU A 68 -12.44 -0.63 -6.96
CA GLU A 68 -13.80 -0.10 -6.79
C GLU A 68 -14.19 0.05 -5.32
N SER A 69 -13.87 -0.96 -4.49
CA SER A 69 -14.08 -0.89 -3.05
C SER A 69 -13.29 0.26 -2.41
N LEU A 70 -12.02 0.45 -2.81
CA LEU A 70 -11.20 1.57 -2.34
C LEU A 70 -11.79 2.92 -2.79
N CYS A 71 -12.27 3.02 -4.03
CA CYS A 71 -12.95 4.23 -4.52
C CYS A 71 -14.20 4.55 -3.68
N ARG A 72 -15.01 3.55 -3.34
CA ARG A 72 -16.19 3.70 -2.47
C ARG A 72 -15.79 4.18 -1.07
N ILE A 73 -14.84 3.51 -0.43
CA ILE A 73 -14.33 3.89 0.89
C ILE A 73 -13.82 5.34 0.87
N CYS A 74 -13.05 5.73 -0.16
CA CYS A 74 -12.56 7.10 -0.30
C CYS A 74 -13.66 8.15 -0.49
N LYS A 75 -14.82 7.78 -1.05
CA LYS A 75 -15.98 8.66 -1.20
C LYS A 75 -16.73 8.82 0.13
N GLU A 76 -16.93 7.71 0.85
CA GLU A 76 -17.72 7.66 2.09
C GLU A 76 -16.95 8.20 3.30
N GLN A 77 -15.70 7.75 3.48
CA GLN A 77 -14.90 8.02 4.68
C GLN A 77 -13.85 9.11 4.47
N ARG A 78 -13.83 9.73 3.29
CA ARG A 78 -12.75 10.61 2.79
C ARG A 78 -11.41 9.87 2.68
N LEU A 79 -10.43 10.55 2.10
CA LEU A 79 -9.11 9.98 1.86
C LEU A 79 -8.22 10.15 3.10
N GLN A 80 -7.93 9.05 3.80
CA GLN A 80 -7.10 9.05 5.00
C GLN A 80 -5.63 8.86 4.63
N ARG A 81 -4.88 9.96 4.47
CA ARG A 81 -3.45 9.91 4.08
C ARG A 81 -2.47 9.85 5.25
N GLU A 82 -2.87 10.34 6.42
CA GLU A 82 -2.02 10.44 7.62
C GLU A 82 -1.66 9.10 8.28
N PRO A 83 -2.55 8.07 8.32
CA PRO A 83 -2.16 6.80 8.90
C PRO A 83 -1.02 6.16 8.12
N GLU A 84 0.04 5.70 8.81
CA GLU A 84 1.22 5.14 8.15
C GLU A 84 0.93 3.91 7.29
N ASP A 85 -0.12 3.15 7.64
CA ASP A 85 -0.61 2.02 6.86
C ASP A 85 -1.12 2.45 5.48
N ASN A 86 -1.55 3.71 5.35
CA ASN A 86 -2.03 4.32 4.12
C ASN A 86 -0.92 4.95 3.27
N HIS A 87 0.31 5.02 3.78
CA HIS A 87 1.45 5.50 3.01
C HIS A 87 1.78 4.57 1.85
N LEU A 88 2.12 5.16 0.70
CA LEU A 88 2.69 4.43 -0.42
C LEU A 88 4.15 4.04 -0.09
N ARG A 89 4.63 2.97 -0.72
CA ARG A 89 6.04 2.58 -0.67
C ARG A 89 6.63 2.71 -2.05
N ILE A 90 7.72 3.47 -2.15
CA ILE A 90 8.33 3.88 -3.41
C ILE A 90 9.82 3.56 -3.33
N ALA A 91 10.35 2.94 -4.37
CA ALA A 91 11.78 2.77 -4.58
C ALA A 91 12.31 3.94 -5.44
N CYS A 92 13.40 4.53 -4.96
CA CYS A 92 14.18 5.54 -5.67
C CYS A 92 15.61 5.50 -5.14
N SER A 93 16.53 6.13 -5.87
CA SER A 93 17.91 6.26 -5.45
C SER A 93 18.06 7.37 -4.39
N GLN A 94 19.06 7.22 -3.52
CA GLN A 94 19.44 8.26 -2.56
C GLN A 94 19.79 9.58 -3.26
N ALA A 95 20.43 9.53 -4.44
CA ALA A 95 20.78 10.71 -5.21
C ALA A 95 19.55 11.49 -5.72
N GLU A 96 18.48 10.79 -6.14
CA GLU A 96 17.22 11.43 -6.54
C GLU A 96 16.53 12.13 -5.36
N VAL A 97 16.56 11.51 -4.18
CA VAL A 97 15.99 12.10 -2.96
C VAL A 97 16.81 13.32 -2.53
N GLN A 98 18.14 13.23 -2.58
CA GLN A 98 19.00 14.35 -2.18
C GLN A 98 18.78 15.58 -3.06
N ARG A 99 18.71 15.41 -4.40
CA ARG A 99 18.38 16.52 -5.30
C ARG A 99 17.05 17.18 -4.97
N MET A 100 16.05 16.38 -4.57
CA MET A 100 14.76 16.92 -4.14
C MET A 100 14.85 17.66 -2.81
N ILE A 101 15.61 17.14 -1.84
CA ILE A 101 15.86 17.83 -0.56
C ILE A 101 16.52 19.18 -0.83
N ASP A 102 17.56 19.22 -1.66
CA ASP A 102 18.28 20.44 -1.99
C ASP A 102 17.37 21.44 -2.75
N HIS A 103 16.48 20.95 -3.61
CA HIS A 103 15.51 21.77 -4.35
C HIS A 103 14.44 22.38 -3.44
N VAL A 104 13.85 21.60 -2.54
CA VAL A 104 12.73 22.05 -1.70
C VAL A 104 13.18 22.71 -0.41
N ASN A 105 14.39 22.42 0.05
CA ASN A 105 14.97 22.90 1.30
C ASN A 105 16.43 23.35 1.12
N PRO A 106 16.70 24.31 0.21
CA PRO A 106 18.07 24.71 -0.15
C PRO A 106 18.86 25.28 1.04
N THR A 107 18.16 25.86 2.02
CA THR A 107 18.75 26.47 3.23
C THR A 107 18.76 25.53 4.43
N GLY A 108 18.19 24.32 4.33
CA GLY A 108 18.08 23.38 5.46
C GLY A 108 17.12 23.81 6.57
N THR A 109 16.37 24.91 6.39
CA THR A 109 15.53 25.53 7.41
C THR A 109 14.14 24.92 7.52
N LEU A 110 13.68 24.21 6.49
CA LEU A 110 12.40 23.51 6.51
C LEU A 110 12.54 22.18 7.24
N GLN A 111 11.84 22.06 8.37
CA GLN A 111 11.69 20.81 9.13
C GLN A 111 10.21 20.33 9.13
N PRO A 112 9.50 20.26 8.00
CA PRO A 112 8.14 19.76 7.98
C PRO A 112 8.16 18.24 8.22
N ALA A 113 7.08 17.72 8.83
CA ALA A 113 6.88 16.28 8.95
C ALA A 113 6.91 15.54 7.58
N TYR A 114 6.58 16.26 6.50
CA TYR A 114 6.61 15.75 5.14
C TYR A 114 7.19 16.78 4.16
N LEU A 115 8.20 16.37 3.37
CA LEU A 115 8.75 17.23 2.32
C LEU A 115 7.83 17.26 1.08
N PRO A 116 7.65 18.43 0.44
CA PRO A 116 6.77 18.56 -0.72
C PRO A 116 7.50 18.17 -2.02
N PHE A 117 7.44 16.91 -2.42
CA PHE A 117 8.14 16.41 -3.62
C PHE A 117 7.36 16.65 -4.92
N GLY A 118 6.58 17.74 -5.01
CA GLY A 118 5.72 18.06 -6.15
C GLY A 118 6.47 18.17 -7.48
N ASP A 119 7.70 18.68 -7.44
CA ASP A 119 8.54 18.92 -8.62
C ASP A 119 9.40 17.72 -9.04
N TRP A 120 9.08 16.51 -8.55
CA TRP A 120 9.87 15.30 -8.79
C TRP A 120 10.27 15.11 -10.26
N MET A 121 9.31 15.25 -11.18
CA MET A 121 9.57 15.07 -12.61
C MET A 121 10.47 16.17 -13.19
N VAL A 122 10.41 17.39 -12.67
CA VAL A 122 11.24 18.52 -13.10
C VAL A 122 12.69 18.30 -12.66
N VAL A 123 12.89 17.85 -11.42
CA VAL A 123 14.22 17.69 -10.81
C VAL A 123 14.92 16.41 -11.25
N ASN A 124 14.19 15.29 -11.36
CA ASN A 124 14.77 13.98 -11.61
C ASN A 124 14.57 13.48 -13.05
N GLY A 125 13.58 14.00 -13.79
CA GLY A 125 13.28 13.57 -15.16
C GLY A 125 12.73 12.14 -15.29
N THR A 126 12.73 11.36 -14.21
CA THR A 126 12.32 9.95 -14.16
C THR A 126 11.19 9.75 -13.16
N LYS A 127 10.34 8.75 -13.42
CA LYS A 127 9.31 8.33 -12.46
C LYS A 127 9.92 7.44 -11.37
N ALA A 128 9.45 7.62 -10.13
CA ALA A 128 9.83 6.74 -9.03
C ALA A 128 9.02 5.42 -9.06
N GLU A 129 9.64 4.33 -8.63
CA GLU A 129 9.09 2.99 -8.76
C GLU A 129 8.14 2.68 -7.60
N LEU A 130 6.86 2.44 -7.89
CA LEU A 130 5.87 2.10 -6.88
C LEU A 130 6.06 0.64 -6.45
N MET A 131 6.41 0.39 -5.19
CA MET A 131 6.60 -0.95 -4.63
C MET A 131 5.33 -1.49 -3.94
N ALA A 132 4.53 -0.60 -3.35
CA ALA A 132 3.29 -0.98 -2.69
C ALA A 132 2.26 0.15 -2.70
N GLY A 133 0.99 -0.25 -2.81
CA GLY A 133 -0.15 0.67 -2.85
C GLY A 133 -0.65 0.95 -4.25
N GLN A 134 -0.36 0.08 -5.23
CA GLN A 134 -0.82 0.24 -6.60
C GLN A 134 -2.34 0.34 -6.74
N HIS A 135 -3.13 -0.45 -5.98
CA HIS A 135 -4.59 -0.34 -6.01
C HIS A 135 -5.08 1.00 -5.46
N ARG A 136 -4.37 1.60 -4.48
CA ARG A 136 -4.68 2.95 -3.97
C ARG A 136 -4.37 4.00 -5.01
N VAL A 137 -3.24 3.91 -5.69
CA VAL A 137 -2.88 4.81 -6.80
C VAL A 137 -3.91 4.72 -7.92
N GLU A 138 -4.30 3.52 -8.33
CA GLU A 138 -5.34 3.35 -9.34
C GLU A 138 -6.69 3.91 -8.89
N ALA A 139 -7.12 3.65 -7.65
CA ALA A 139 -8.35 4.22 -7.10
C ALA A 139 -8.34 5.77 -7.12
N LEU A 140 -7.19 6.39 -6.88
CA LEU A 140 -7.02 7.84 -6.95
C LEU A 140 -7.09 8.35 -8.39
N ARG A 141 -6.50 7.64 -9.36
CA ARG A 141 -6.60 7.96 -10.80
C ARG A 141 -8.05 7.87 -11.29
N PHE A 142 -8.78 6.82 -10.90
CA PHE A 142 -10.20 6.67 -11.20
C PHE A 142 -11.02 7.85 -10.66
N LYS A 143 -10.73 8.29 -9.43
CA LYS A 143 -11.40 9.46 -8.83
C LYS A 143 -11.12 10.74 -9.62
N SER A 144 -9.87 10.99 -10.00
CA SER A 144 -9.49 12.17 -10.79
C SER A 144 -10.24 12.21 -12.14
N ASN A 145 -10.32 11.07 -12.83
CA ASN A 145 -11.04 10.98 -14.10
C ASN A 145 -12.56 11.18 -13.96
N PHE A 146 -13.15 10.74 -12.85
CA PHE A 146 -14.58 10.99 -12.57
C PHE A 146 -14.88 12.45 -12.26
N SER A 147 -13.93 13.17 -11.64
CA SER A 147 -14.08 14.62 -11.38
C SER A 147 -14.00 15.45 -12.66
N VAL A 148 -13.14 15.07 -13.62
CA VAL A 148 -12.99 15.78 -14.90
C VAL A 148 -14.23 15.61 -15.78
N ARG A 149 -14.84 14.42 -15.81
CA ARG A 149 -16.04 14.17 -16.62
C ARG A 149 -17.27 14.95 -16.16
N ARG A 150 -17.39 15.26 -14.87
CA ARG A 150 -18.57 15.98 -14.35
C ARG A 150 -18.61 17.47 -14.74
N CYS A 151 -17.49 18.04 -15.21
CA CYS A 151 -17.43 19.44 -15.67
C CYS A 151 -17.76 19.62 -17.16
N ALA A 152 -17.92 18.53 -17.93
CA ALA A 152 -18.16 18.61 -19.37
C ALA A 152 -19.64 18.60 -19.79
N ASP A 153 -20.57 18.33 -18.87
CA ASP A 153 -22.00 18.18 -19.16
C ASP A 153 -22.83 19.37 -18.65
N THR A 154 -22.49 20.59 -19.06
CA THR A 154 -23.43 21.72 -18.97
C THR A 154 -23.97 21.97 -20.38
N PRO A 155 -25.22 21.58 -20.70
CA PRO A 155 -25.80 21.94 -21.99
C PRO A 155 -25.93 23.46 -22.08
N PRO A 156 -25.70 24.08 -23.25
CA PRO A 156 -25.95 25.49 -23.44
C PRO A 156 -27.45 25.72 -23.27
N HIS A 157 -27.81 26.53 -22.27
CA HIS A 157 -29.18 26.98 -22.09
C HIS A 157 -29.50 27.92 -23.25
N ASP A 158 -30.16 27.36 -24.26
CA ASP A 158 -30.86 28.10 -25.29
C ASP A 158 -31.95 28.93 -24.60
N ALA A 159 -31.74 30.24 -24.53
CA ALA A 159 -32.77 31.20 -24.16
C ALA A 159 -32.99 32.06 -25.41
N GLY A 160 -33.92 31.55 -26.22
CA GLY A 160 -34.40 32.20 -27.43
C GLY A 160 -35.01 33.58 -27.16
N GLN A 161 -35.05 34.32 -28.27
CA GLN A 161 -35.76 35.57 -28.50
C GLN A 161 -37.23 35.53 -28.07
N GLN A 162 -37.72 36.72 -27.66
CA GLN A 162 -39.05 37.35 -27.88
C GLN A 162 -39.35 38.22 -26.64
N LYS A 163 -39.68 39.51 -26.70
CA LYS A 163 -40.04 40.48 -27.75
C LYS A 163 -39.48 41.85 -27.38
#